data_AF-A0A2M9P4X0-F1
#
_entry.id   AF-A0A2M9P4X0-F1
#
_cell.length_a   1.000
_cell.length_b   1.000
_cell.length_c   1.000
_cell.angle_alpha   90.00
_cell.angle_beta   90.00
_cell.angle_gamma   90.00
#
_symmetry.space_group_name_H-M   'P 1'
#
loop_
_entity.id
_entity.type
_entity.pdbx_description
1 polymer ?
#
loop_
_entity_poly.entity_id
_entity_poly.type
_entity_poly.pdbx_seq_one_letter_code
_entity_poly.pdbx_strand_id
1 'polypeptide(L)'
;MRDECLNEHLFFSMNHARAVVAGWVEDFNTARPHSAIGYMTPAAYAATLKPQRAPALRHLESSAPPPVVPSRQGAILNTRFQSQM
;
A
#
# COMPACT_ATOMS: atom_id res chain seq x y z
N MET A 1 15.41 4.80 12.62
CA MET A 1 15.65 3.86 11.51
C MET A 1 16.58 4.45 10.45
N ARG A 2 16.16 5.45 9.65
CA ARG A 2 17.01 5.99 8.57
C ARG A 2 18.30 6.62 9.09
N ASP A 3 18.20 7.55 10.03
CA ASP A 3 19.37 8.29 10.50
C ASP A 3 20.35 7.39 11.27
N GLU A 4 19.84 6.42 12.03
CA GLU A 4 20.65 5.42 12.74
C GLU A 4 21.49 4.56 11.77
N CYS A 5 20.88 4.04 10.70
CA CYS A 5 21.58 3.28 9.66
C CYS A 5 22.70 4.10 9.01
N LEU A 6 22.41 5.37 8.70
CA LEU A 6 23.33 6.28 8.02
C LEU A 6 24.48 6.74 8.93
N ASN A 7 24.25 6.81 10.24
CA ASN A 7 25.29 7.18 11.21
C ASN A 7 26.28 6.05 11.46
N GLU A 8 25.85 4.79 11.36
CA GLU A 8 26.71 3.63 11.63
C GLU A 8 27.51 3.15 10.41
N HIS A 9 27.11 3.52 9.18
CA HIS A 9 27.67 2.95 7.95
C HIS A 9 28.11 3.99 6.92
N LEU A 10 29.32 3.81 6.39
CA LEU A 10 29.78 4.51 5.19
C LEU A 10 29.47 3.67 3.94
N PHE A 11 29.06 4.34 2.86
CA PHE A 11 28.70 3.70 1.60
C PHE A 11 29.75 3.95 0.53
N PHE A 12 30.29 2.86 -0.03
CA PHE A 12 31.35 2.91 -1.04
C PHE A 12 30.84 2.62 -2.46
N SER A 13 29.64 2.04 -2.60
CA SER A 13 28.97 1.79 -3.88
C SER A 13 27.47 1.56 -3.68
N MET A 14 26.70 1.59 -4.78
CA MET A 14 25.27 1.27 -4.74
C MET A 14 25.00 -0.17 -4.30
N ASN A 15 25.82 -1.13 -4.76
CA ASN A 15 25.69 -2.53 -4.36
C ASN A 15 25.97 -2.70 -2.86
N HIS A 16 27.00 -2.01 -2.35
CA HIS A 16 27.29 -2.00 -0.92
C HIS A 16 26.13 -1.39 -0.12
N ALA A 17 25.57 -0.27 -0.58
CA ALA A 17 24.44 0.37 0.09
C ALA A 17 23.22 -0.55 0.16
N ARG A 18 22.90 -1.28 -0.91
CA ARG A 18 21.80 -2.27 -0.89
C ARG A 18 22.05 -3.37 0.14
N ALA A 19 23.26 -3.91 0.19
CA ALA A 19 23.61 -4.97 1.14
C ALA A 19 23.52 -4.47 2.59
N VAL A 20 24.09 -3.30 2.89
CA VAL A 20 24.06 -2.68 4.23
C VAL A 20 22.62 -2.41 4.66
N VAL A 21 21.80 -1.81 3.79
CA VAL A 21 20.39 -1.53 4.12
C VAL A 21 19.62 -2.82 4.37
N ALA A 22 19.85 -3.88 3.58
CA ALA A 22 19.18 -5.16 3.77
C ALA A 22 19.49 -5.78 5.15
N GLY A 23 20.78 -5.86 5.51
CA GLY A 23 21.20 -6.36 6.83
C GLY A 23 20.67 -5.49 7.95
N TRP A 24 20.72 -4.17 7.79
CA TRP A 24 20.21 -3.25 8.79
C TRP A 24 18.70 -3.39 9.06
N VAL A 25 17.90 -3.59 8.01
CA VAL A 25 16.46 -3.82 8.13
C VAL A 25 16.18 -5.10 8.90
N GLU A 26 16.94 -6.16 8.64
CA GLU A 26 16.82 -7.42 9.37
C GLU A 26 17.15 -7.23 10.86
N ASP A 27 18.29 -6.63 11.19
CA ASP A 27 18.73 -6.39 12.56
C ASP A 27 17.75 -5.50 13.35
N PHE A 28 17.31 -4.41 12.74
CA PHE A 28 16.36 -3.47 13.36
C PHE A 28 15.02 -4.15 13.69
N ASN A 29 14.53 -5.00 12.79
CA ASN A 29 13.24 -5.64 12.93
C ASN A 29 13.26 -6.87 13.84
N THR A 30 14.40 -7.55 13.96
CA THR A 30 14.46 -8.88 14.61
C THR A 30 15.31 -8.93 15.87
N ALA A 31 16.34 -8.09 15.99
CA ALA A 31 17.33 -8.18 17.06
C ALA A 31 17.23 -7.03 18.07
N ARG A 32 16.88 -5.81 17.64
CA ARG A 32 16.91 -4.63 18.50
C ARG A 32 15.58 -4.42 19.25
N PRO A 33 15.56 -4.38 20.58
CA PRO A 33 14.37 -4.02 21.35
C PRO A 33 14.17 -2.50 21.36
N HIS A 34 12.93 -2.05 21.14
CA HIS A 34 12.61 -0.62 21.06
C HIS A 34 11.70 -0.19 22.22
N SER A 35 12.08 0.88 22.91
CA SER A 35 11.35 1.39 24.09
C SER A 35 9.91 1.80 23.77
N ALA A 36 9.64 2.31 22.56
CA ALA A 36 8.31 2.71 22.11
C ALA A 36 7.30 1.55 22.04
N ILE A 37 7.78 0.31 21.91
CA ILE A 37 6.96 -0.92 21.86
C ILE A 37 7.28 -1.84 23.05
N GLY A 38 7.55 -1.24 24.22
CA GLY A 38 7.74 -1.98 25.46
C GLY A 38 9.01 -2.83 25.49
N TYR A 39 10.07 -2.38 24.81
CA TYR A 39 11.33 -3.13 24.65
C TYR A 39 11.17 -4.47 23.92
N MET A 40 10.15 -4.60 23.08
CA MET A 40 10.04 -5.69 22.12
C MET A 40 10.75 -5.34 20.81
N THR A 41 11.10 -6.35 20.02
CA THR A 41 11.51 -6.14 18.63
C THR A 41 10.27 -5.87 17.77
N PRO A 42 10.37 -5.14 16.65
CA PRO A 42 9.22 -4.84 15.82
C PRO A 42 8.53 -6.09 15.30
N ALA A 43 9.30 -7.13 14.94
CA ALA A 43 8.74 -8.42 14.53
C ALA A 43 7.97 -9.11 15.67
N ALA A 44 8.50 -9.11 16.89
CA ALA A 44 7.81 -9.69 18.05
C ALA A 44 6.53 -8.91 18.37
N TYR A 45 6.56 -7.59 18.30
CA TYR A 45 5.39 -6.75 18.49
C TYR A 45 4.32 -7.00 17.41
N ALA A 46 4.71 -7.07 16.14
CA ALA A 46 3.79 -7.38 15.04
C ALA A 46 3.09 -8.73 15.21
N ALA A 47 3.78 -9.74 15.76
CA ALA A 47 3.19 -11.04 16.07
C ALA A 47 2.09 -10.99 17.15
N THR A 48 2.08 -9.96 18.01
CA THR A 48 1.01 -9.75 19.00
C THR A 48 -0.25 -9.12 18.41
N LEU A 49 -0.12 -8.46 17.26
CA LEU A 49 -1.25 -7.87 16.57
C LEU A 49 -2.11 -9.01 16.00
N LYS A 50 -3.37 -9.08 16.42
CA LYS A 50 -4.34 -9.96 15.76
C LYS A 50 -4.35 -9.60 14.28
N PRO A 51 -4.29 -10.55 13.33
CA PRO A 51 -4.41 -10.25 11.92
C PRO A 51 -5.82 -9.70 11.68
N GLN A 52 -5.94 -8.37 11.79
CA GLN A 52 -7.13 -7.66 11.38
C GLN A 52 -7.08 -7.75 9.87
N ARG A 53 -7.89 -8.69 9.33
CA ARG A 53 -8.01 -9.00 7.92
C ARG A 53 -8.01 -7.67 7.15
N ALA A 54 -6.89 -7.35 6.51
CA ALA A 54 -6.76 -6.09 5.80
C ALA A 54 -7.93 -6.05 4.80
N PRO A 55 -8.80 -5.02 4.79
CA PRO A 55 -9.62 -4.81 3.62
C PRO A 55 -8.62 -4.75 2.48
N ALA A 56 -8.77 -5.66 1.51
CA ALA A 56 -7.85 -5.87 0.42
C ALA A 56 -7.29 -4.52 -0.04
N LEU A 57 -5.99 -4.45 -0.35
CA LEU A 57 -5.37 -3.31 -1.02
C LEU A 57 -6.12 -3.04 -2.35
N ARG A 58 -7.28 -2.39 -2.28
CA ARG A 58 -8.16 -2.05 -3.41
C ARG A 58 -7.78 -0.70 -4.01
N HIS A 59 -6.62 -0.18 -3.63
CA HIS A 59 -6.14 1.13 -4.03
C HIS A 59 -4.84 1.04 -4.85
N LEU A 60 -4.74 -0.01 -5.68
CA LEU A 60 -3.83 -0.05 -6.84
C LEU A 60 -4.60 0.06 -8.16
N GLU A 61 -5.91 0.31 -8.13
CA GLU A 61 -6.66 0.69 -9.33
C GLU A 61 -6.36 2.17 -9.62
N SER A 62 -5.38 2.38 -10.51
CA SER A 62 -5.24 3.51 -11.42
C SER A 62 -6.05 4.78 -11.11
N SER A 63 -5.37 5.87 -10.75
CA SER A 63 -5.92 7.23 -10.61
C SER A 63 -6.40 7.86 -11.93
N ALA A 64 -6.66 7.08 -12.98
CA ALA A 64 -7.18 7.58 -14.25
C ALA A 64 -8.71 7.37 -14.26
N PRO A 65 -9.53 8.45 -14.27
CA PRO A 65 -10.95 8.30 -14.50
C PRO A 65 -11.18 7.69 -15.89
N PRO A 66 -12.18 6.79 -16.06
CA PRO A 66 -12.51 6.23 -17.36
C PRO A 66 -12.84 7.37 -18.35
N PRO A 67 -12.48 7.24 -19.65
CA PRO A 67 -12.77 8.29 -20.62
C PRO A 67 -14.28 8.56 -20.65
N VAL A 68 -14.67 9.78 -20.29
CA VAL A 68 -16.06 10.24 -20.39
C VAL A 68 -16.39 10.37 -21.87
N VAL A 69 -17.03 9.35 -22.41
CA VAL A 69 -17.72 9.44 -23.70
C VAL A 69 -19.11 10.02 -23.42
N PRO A 70 -19.47 11.22 -23.91
CA PRO A 70 -20.83 11.71 -23.74
C PRO A 70 -21.79 10.91 -24.63
N SER A 71 -22.62 10.09 -23.99
CA SER A 71 -23.79 9.46 -24.62
C SER A 71 -24.76 10.56 -25.07
N ARG A 72 -25.06 10.57 -26.37
CA ARG A 72 -25.96 11.53 -27.03
C ARG A 72 -27.41 11.04 -26.88
N GLN A 73 -28.12 11.48 -25.85
CA GLN A 73 -29.59 11.33 -25.76
C GLN A 73 -30.29 12.52 -26.45
N GLY A 74 -30.96 12.26 -27.57
CA GLY A 74 -32.04 13.12 -28.11
C GLY A 74 -33.25 12.21 -28.36
N ALA A 75 -34.22 12.19 -27.46
CA ALA A 75 -35.43 13.01 -27.48
C ALA A 75 -36.56 12.42 -28.35
N ILE A 76 -37.41 11.63 -27.67
CA ILE A 76 -38.89 11.60 -27.67
C ILE A 76 -39.65 11.90 -28.97
N LEU A 77 -40.60 11.01 -29.33
CA LEU A 77 -42.01 11.37 -29.56
C LEU A 77 -42.92 10.15 -29.30
N ASN A 78 -43.89 10.34 -28.40
CA ASN A 78 -45.03 9.44 -28.13
C ASN A 78 -46.01 9.46 -29.31
N THR A 79 -46.58 8.32 -29.72
CA THR A 79 -48.03 8.24 -30.01
C THR A 79 -48.57 6.81 -29.88
N ARG A 80 -49.55 6.69 -29.00
CA ARG A 80 -50.63 5.70 -28.79
C ARG A 80 -51.17 5.05 -30.08
N PHE A 81 -51.44 3.73 -30.08
CA PHE A 81 -52.79 3.14 -30.22
C PHE A 81 -52.78 1.62 -30.00
N GLN A 82 -53.96 1.12 -29.63
CA GLN A 82 -54.25 -0.17 -29.03
C GLN A 82 -54.34 -1.36 -30.02
N SER A 83 -54.36 -2.55 -29.40
CA SER A 83 -55.30 -3.67 -29.63
C SER A 83 -54.87 -4.86 -30.48
N GLN A 84 -55.02 -6.02 -29.83
CA GLN A 84 -55.28 -7.40 -30.28
C GLN A 84 -55.45 -7.62 -31.79
N MET A 85 -54.77 -8.62 -32.36
CA MET A 85 -55.14 -10.05 -32.42
C MET A 85 -53.92 -10.87 -32.85
#